data_AF-A0A838QEJ4-F1
#
_entry.id   AF-A0A838QEJ4-F1
#
_cell.length_a   1.000
_cell.length_b   1.000
_cell.length_c   1.000
_cell.angle_alpha   90.00
_cell.angle_beta   90.00
_cell.angle_gamma   90.00
#
_symmetry.space_group_name_H-M   'P 1'
#
loop_
_entity.id
_entity.type
_entity.pdbx_description
1 polymer ?
#
loop_
_entity_poly.entity_id
_entity_poly.type
_entity_poly.pdbx_seq_one_letter_code
_entity_poly.pdbx_strand_id
1 'polypeptide(L)'
;IYMSRSHGGEYGPAELVEGVNSASEDAQPNVRRDALEIFFFSTRPGTLGGPDIYAATRARTSDTWSVPVNLGANVNSTAADSRPSISWDGTVLHFGSNRSGGEGGSDIYMTTRQKLNGSN
;
A
#
# COMPACT_ATOMS: atom_id res chain seq x y z
N ILE A 1 6.54 8.89 3.60
CA ILE A 1 5.18 9.25 3.14
C ILE A 1 4.73 10.54 3.82
N TYR A 2 4.28 11.52 3.03
CA TYR A 2 3.77 12.82 3.50
C TYR A 2 2.33 13.00 3.00
N MET A 3 1.52 13.77 3.72
CA MET A 3 0.12 14.05 3.38
C MET A 3 -0.14 15.54 3.42
N SER A 4 -0.76 16.09 2.37
CA SER A 4 -1.38 17.41 2.40
C SER A 4 -2.89 17.26 2.55
N ARG A 5 -3.51 18.24 3.22
CA ARG A 5 -4.97 18.37 3.28
C ARG A 5 -5.39 19.54 2.41
N SER A 6 -6.49 19.40 1.67
CA SER A 6 -7.05 20.51 0.92
C SER A 6 -8.04 21.29 1.78
N HIS A 7 -7.94 22.62 1.71
CA HIS A 7 -8.92 23.54 2.27
C HIS A 7 -9.31 24.52 1.16
N GLY A 8 -10.59 24.60 0.81
CA GLY A 8 -11.06 25.49 -0.26
C GLY A 8 -10.62 25.11 -1.68
N GLY A 9 -10.19 23.86 -1.93
CA GLY A 9 -9.77 23.38 -3.25
C GLY A 9 -8.28 23.56 -3.55
N GLU A 10 -7.53 24.21 -2.66
CA GLU A 10 -6.07 24.32 -2.73
C GLU A 10 -5.42 23.26 -1.84
N TYR A 11 -4.26 22.75 -2.25
CA TYR A 11 -3.46 21.83 -1.42
C TYR A 11 -2.65 22.63 -0.40
N GLY A 12 -2.75 22.26 0.88
CA GLY A 12 -1.86 22.77 1.93
C GLY A 12 -0.45 22.19 1.84
N PRO A 13 0.46 22.62 2.76
CA PRO A 13 1.78 22.00 2.88
C PRO A 13 1.65 20.50 3.19
N ALA A 14 2.63 19.73 2.72
CA ALA A 14 2.70 18.31 3.02
C ALA A 14 3.34 18.09 4.39
N GLU A 15 2.64 17.39 5.28
CA GLU A 15 3.11 17.06 6.62
C GLU A 15 3.55 15.60 6.69
N LEU A 16 4.55 15.32 7.53
CA LEU A 16 5.00 13.96 7.77
C LEU A 16 3.86 13.14 8.37
N VAL A 17 3.58 11.99 7.78
CA VAL A 17 2.63 11.04 8.34
C VAL A 17 3.39 10.12 9.29
N GLU A 18 3.24 10.36 10.60
CA GLU A 18 3.88 9.54 11.62
C GLU A 18 3.42 8.07 11.55
N GLY A 19 4.34 7.16 11.90
CA GLY A 19 4.08 5.71 11.96
C GLY A 19 4.14 4.98 10.60
N VAL A 20 3.96 5.67 9.47
CA VAL A 20 3.97 5.02 8.14
C VAL A 20 5.31 5.11 7.46
N ASN A 21 6.16 6.10 7.74
CA ASN A 21 7.45 6.25 7.05
C ASN A 21 8.54 5.39 7.69
N SER A 22 9.60 5.11 6.92
CA SER A 22 10.83 4.49 7.40
C SER A 22 12.06 5.19 6.85
N ALA A 23 13.25 4.71 7.22
CA ALA A 23 14.51 5.11 6.61
C ALA A 23 14.76 4.45 5.24
N SER A 24 13.94 3.46 4.86
CA SER A 24 14.01 2.78 3.56
C SER A 24 13.21 3.54 2.50
N GLU A 25 13.30 3.09 1.25
CA GLU A 25 12.44 3.59 0.19
C GLU A 25 11.00 3.14 0.46
N ASP A 26 10.10 4.12 0.59
CA ASP A 26 8.66 3.92 0.73
C ASP A 26 7.95 4.77 -0.32
N ALA A 27 7.33 4.15 -1.31
CA ALA A 27 6.80 4.87 -2.46
C ALA A 27 5.57 4.22 -3.10
N GLN A 28 4.99 4.93 -4.08
CA GLN A 28 3.80 4.55 -4.83
C GLN A 28 2.61 4.20 -3.93
N PRO A 29 2.18 5.11 -3.03
CA PRO A 29 1.08 4.85 -2.15
C PRO A 29 -0.25 4.76 -2.92
N ASN A 30 -1.13 3.90 -2.46
CA ASN A 30 -2.51 3.82 -2.90
C ASN A 30 -3.41 3.65 -1.66
N VAL A 31 -4.44 4.49 -1.56
CA VAL A 31 -5.29 4.60 -0.37
C VAL A 31 -6.68 4.10 -0.73
N ARG A 32 -7.24 3.22 0.10
CA ARG A 32 -8.62 2.74 -0.05
C ARG A 32 -9.60 3.90 0.00
N ARG A 33 -10.74 3.76 -0.69
CA ARG A 33 -11.76 4.82 -0.84
C ARG A 33 -12.18 5.52 0.46
N ASP A 34 -12.29 4.78 1.57
CA ASP A 34 -12.66 5.31 2.89
C ASP A 34 -11.48 5.94 3.65
N ALA A 35 -10.29 5.91 3.06
CA ALA A 35 -9.03 6.34 3.62
C ALA A 35 -8.64 5.63 4.93
N LEU A 36 -9.12 4.40 5.16
CA LEU A 36 -8.81 3.61 6.37
C LEU A 36 -7.76 2.53 6.15
N GLU A 37 -7.29 2.37 4.92
CA GLU A 37 -6.23 1.44 4.54
C GLU A 37 -5.35 2.06 3.46
N ILE A 38 -4.03 1.93 3.62
CA ILE A 38 -3.02 2.39 2.66
C ILE A 38 -2.11 1.22 2.28
N PHE A 39 -1.80 1.13 0.99
CA PHE A 39 -0.85 0.19 0.40
C PHE A 39 0.30 0.98 -0.21
N PHE A 40 1.51 0.49 -0.11
CA PHE A 40 2.70 1.09 -0.74
C PHE A 40 3.78 0.02 -0.87
N PHE A 41 4.76 0.23 -1.74
CA PHE A 41 5.93 -0.66 -1.75
C PHE A 41 7.00 -0.13 -0.81
N SER A 42 7.80 -1.03 -0.24
CA SER A 42 8.89 -0.69 0.65
C SER A 42 10.13 -1.57 0.46
N THR A 43 11.31 -1.00 0.70
CA THR A 43 12.60 -1.72 0.81
C THR A 43 13.06 -1.89 2.26
N ARG A 44 12.13 -1.88 3.22
CA ARG A 44 12.41 -2.15 4.65
C ARG A 44 13.02 -3.54 4.89
N PRO A 45 13.79 -3.72 5.97
CA PRO A 45 14.15 -5.06 6.42
C PRO A 45 12.92 -5.95 6.60
N GLY A 46 13.03 -7.20 6.14
CA GLY A 46 11.93 -8.18 6.19
C GLY A 46 11.12 -8.30 4.91
N THR A 47 11.60 -7.76 3.79
CA THR A 47 11.07 -8.15 2.47
C THR A 47 11.45 -9.60 2.13
N LEU A 48 10.73 -10.20 1.17
CA LEU A 48 10.96 -11.56 0.70
C LEU A 48 12.11 -11.68 -0.32
N GLY A 49 12.61 -10.56 -0.83
CA GLY A 49 13.77 -10.50 -1.73
C GLY A 49 13.94 -9.13 -2.34
N GLY A 50 13.03 -8.76 -3.24
CA GLY A 50 12.94 -7.39 -3.78
C GLY A 50 12.19 -6.44 -2.85
N PRO A 51 11.82 -5.25 -3.34
CA PRO A 51 10.82 -4.42 -2.68
C PRO A 51 9.48 -5.16 -2.58
N ASP A 52 8.81 -5.03 -1.44
CA ASP A 52 7.56 -5.71 -1.13
C ASP A 52 6.42 -4.72 -0.93
N ILE A 53 5.18 -5.18 -1.09
CA ILE A 53 3.99 -4.41 -0.76
C ILE A 53 3.70 -4.53 0.72
N TYR A 54 3.58 -3.37 1.38
CA TYR A 54 3.18 -3.22 2.76
C TYR A 54 1.81 -2.53 2.83
N ALA A 55 1.08 -2.79 3.92
CA ALA A 55 -0.16 -2.10 4.22
C ALA A 55 -0.20 -1.58 5.65
N ALA A 56 -0.92 -0.48 5.86
CA ALA A 56 -1.26 0.04 7.19
C ALA A 56 -2.74 0.42 7.25
N THR A 57 -3.31 0.40 8.45
CA THR A 57 -4.73 0.68 8.70
C THR A 57 -4.90 1.75 9.77
N ARG A 58 -6.09 2.33 9.85
CA ARG A 58 -6.49 3.21 10.95
C ARG A 58 -7.99 3.12 11.18
N ALA A 59 -8.43 3.39 12.41
CA ALA A 59 -9.85 3.32 12.75
C ALA A 59 -10.64 4.51 12.20
N ARG A 60 -10.04 5.72 12.22
CA ARG A 60 -10.64 6.95 11.68
C ARG A 60 -9.65 7.72 10.82
N THR A 61 -10.14 8.59 9.94
CA THR A 61 -9.31 9.42 9.05
C THR A 61 -8.50 10.50 9.78
N SER A 62 -8.83 10.78 11.05
CA SER A 62 -8.09 11.61 11.99
C SER A 62 -6.96 10.87 12.68
N ASP A 63 -7.03 9.54 12.75
CA ASP A 63 -6.09 8.75 13.53
C ASP A 63 -4.77 8.56 12.78
N THR A 64 -3.70 8.32 13.53
CA THR A 64 -2.44 7.86 12.99
C THR A 64 -2.62 6.47 12.38
N TRP A 65 -1.82 6.17 11.37
CA TRP A 65 -1.79 4.83 10.79
C TRP A 65 -1.11 3.86 11.74
N SER A 66 -1.52 2.60 11.67
CA SER A 66 -0.85 1.47 12.30
C SER A 66 0.57 1.31 11.76
N VAL A 67 1.39 0.56 12.50
CA VAL A 67 2.67 0.09 11.97
C VAL A 67 2.43 -0.70 10.67
N PRO A 68 3.12 -0.38 9.56
CA PRO A 68 2.95 -1.10 8.31
C PRO A 68 3.36 -2.57 8.42
N VAL A 69 2.55 -3.44 7.84
CA VAL A 69 2.75 -4.88 7.79
C VAL A 69 3.03 -5.35 6.36
N ASN A 70 4.01 -6.24 6.20
CA ASN A 70 4.28 -6.92 4.94
C ASN A 70 3.09 -7.83 4.60
N LEU A 71 2.60 -7.80 3.36
CA LEU A 71 1.44 -8.58 2.94
C LEU A 71 1.71 -10.09 2.74
N GLY A 72 2.96 -10.52 2.92
CA GLY A 72 3.38 -11.92 2.90
C GLY A 72 3.33 -12.54 1.51
N ALA A 73 3.68 -13.83 1.45
CA ALA A 73 3.92 -14.56 0.19
C ALA A 73 2.65 -14.80 -0.69
N ASN A 74 1.46 -14.48 -0.17
CA ASN A 74 0.23 -14.52 -0.98
C ASN A 74 0.12 -13.32 -1.92
N VAL A 75 0.83 -12.22 -1.61
CA VAL A 75 0.85 -11.00 -2.41
C VAL A 75 2.26 -10.76 -2.95
N ASN A 76 3.24 -10.80 -2.05
CA ASN A 76 4.65 -10.59 -2.34
C ASN A 76 5.34 -11.88 -2.77
N SER A 77 6.54 -11.73 -3.33
CA SER A 77 7.37 -12.78 -3.88
C SER A 77 8.84 -12.47 -3.61
N THR A 78 9.75 -13.37 -3.99
CA THR A 78 11.19 -13.07 -3.91
C THR A 78 11.64 -12.03 -4.96
N ALA A 79 10.76 -11.64 -5.88
CA ALA A 79 11.01 -10.65 -6.92
C ALA A 79 10.65 -9.23 -6.43
N ALA A 80 10.63 -8.24 -7.32
CA ALA A 80 10.21 -6.88 -6.98
C ALA A 80 8.70 -6.72 -7.17
N ASP A 81 7.98 -6.44 -6.08
CA ASP A 81 6.54 -6.23 -6.05
C ASP A 81 6.22 -4.76 -5.72
N SER A 82 5.48 -4.07 -6.60
CA SER A 82 5.34 -2.61 -6.54
C SER A 82 4.03 -2.09 -7.14
N ARG A 83 3.83 -0.76 -7.10
CA ARG A 83 2.67 -0.06 -7.70
C ARG A 83 1.31 -0.64 -7.29
N PRO A 84 1.02 -0.79 -5.98
CA PRO A 84 -0.27 -1.32 -5.55
C PRO A 84 -1.44 -0.42 -5.99
N SER A 85 -2.57 -1.04 -6.32
CA SER A 85 -3.82 -0.36 -6.67
C SER A 85 -5.01 -1.16 -6.16
N ILE A 86 -5.64 -0.68 -5.07
CA ILE A 86 -6.82 -1.32 -4.48
C ILE A 86 -8.09 -0.89 -5.22
N SER A 87 -8.97 -1.86 -5.51
CA SER A 87 -10.26 -1.62 -6.15
C SER A 87 -11.17 -0.75 -5.27
N TRP A 88 -12.16 -0.15 -5.93
CA TRP A 88 -13.11 0.76 -5.31
C TRP A 88 -13.85 0.14 -4.11
N ASP A 89 -14.20 -1.13 -4.20
CA ASP A 89 -14.90 -1.90 -3.16
C ASP A 89 -13.95 -2.54 -2.13
N GLY A 90 -12.65 -2.37 -2.32
CA GLY A 90 -11.61 -2.87 -1.41
C GLY A 90 -11.36 -4.38 -1.49
N THR A 91 -11.81 -5.07 -2.54
CA THR A 91 -11.73 -6.55 -2.64
C THR A 91 -10.66 -7.07 -3.59
N VAL A 92 -10.13 -6.23 -4.49
CA VAL A 92 -9.14 -6.62 -5.50
C VAL A 92 -7.93 -5.69 -5.40
N LEU A 93 -6.74 -6.25 -5.19
CA LEU A 93 -5.48 -5.51 -5.23
C LEU A 93 -4.72 -5.89 -6.49
N HIS A 94 -4.49 -4.91 -7.38
CA HIS A 94 -3.59 -5.05 -8.52
C HIS A 94 -2.21 -4.52 -8.15
N PHE A 95 -1.16 -5.11 -8.73
CA PHE A 95 0.21 -4.67 -8.51
C PHE A 95 1.14 -5.17 -9.62
N GLY A 96 2.29 -4.51 -9.78
CA GLY A 96 3.33 -4.91 -10.73
C GLY A 96 4.32 -5.86 -10.09
N SER A 97 4.70 -6.92 -10.80
CA SER A 97 5.77 -7.84 -10.38
C SER A 97 6.60 -8.31 -11.56
N ASN A 98 7.88 -8.63 -11.31
CA ASN A 98 8.77 -9.33 -12.25
C ASN A 98 9.07 -10.77 -11.80
N ARG A 99 8.14 -11.39 -11.06
CA ARG A 99 8.25 -12.79 -10.64
C ARG A 99 8.27 -13.75 -11.84
N SER A 100 8.89 -14.92 -11.62
CA SER A 100 8.96 -15.98 -12.63
C SER A 100 7.59 -16.47 -13.06
N GLY A 101 7.45 -16.84 -14.34
CA GLY A 101 6.19 -17.32 -14.93
C GLY A 101 5.32 -16.21 -15.52
N GLY A 102 5.80 -14.96 -15.49
CA GLY A 102 5.24 -13.83 -16.21
C GLY A 102 5.72 -13.72 -17.67
N GLU A 103 5.25 -12.69 -18.36
CA GLU A 103 5.51 -12.42 -19.78
C GLU A 103 6.45 -11.21 -19.95
N GLY A 104 7.74 -11.50 -20.15
CA GLY A 104 8.76 -10.48 -20.39
C GLY A 104 9.28 -9.85 -19.08
N GLY A 105 9.06 -8.55 -18.90
CA GLY A 105 9.67 -7.75 -17.83
C GLY A 105 8.86 -7.77 -16.54
N SER A 106 7.99 -6.76 -16.37
CA SER A 106 7.05 -6.70 -15.26
C SER A 106 5.63 -6.84 -15.78
N ASP A 107 4.86 -7.73 -15.17
CA ASP A 107 3.45 -7.95 -15.44
C ASP A 107 2.57 -7.39 -14.33
N ILE A 108 1.28 -7.26 -14.64
CA ILE A 108 0.26 -6.93 -13.67
C ILE A 108 -0.32 -8.21 -13.07
N TYR A 109 -0.19 -8.33 -11.76
CA TYR A 109 -0.79 -9.39 -10.96
C TYR A 109 -1.98 -8.83 -10.19
N MET A 110 -2.88 -9.72 -9.79
CA MET A 110 -4.01 -9.39 -8.94
C MET A 110 -4.20 -10.44 -7.85
N THR A 111 -4.67 -9.99 -6.69
CA THR A 111 -5.16 -10.85 -5.61
C THR A 111 -6.52 -10.36 -5.13
N THR A 112 -7.32 -11.26 -4.57
CA THR A 112 -8.66 -10.94 -4.07
C THR A 112 -8.79 -11.28 -2.59
N ARG A 113 -9.69 -10.57 -1.92
CA ARG A 113 -10.09 -10.85 -0.55
C ARG A 113 -11.59 -10.67 -0.37
N GLN A 114 -12.12 -11.26 0.69
CA GLN A 114 -13.50 -10.97 1.10
C GLN A 114 -13.64 -9.50 1.48
N LYS A 115 -14.80 -8.93 1.17
CA LYS A 115 -15.14 -7.58 1.59
C LYS A 115 -15.07 -7.48 3.11
N LEU A 116 -14.35 -6.48 3.61
CA LEU A 116 -14.34 -6.21 5.03
C LEU A 116 -15.74 -5.77 5.44
N ASN A 117 -16.36 -6.49 6.37
CA ASN A 117 -17.63 -6.08 6.94
C ASN A 117 -17.38 -4.78 7.71
N GLY A 118 -18.13 -3.73 7.39
CA GLY A 118 -18.04 -2.46 8.11
C GLY A 118 -18.27 -2.72 9.59
N SER A 119 -17.32 -2.30 10.43
CA SER A 119 -17.56 -2.22 11.87
C SER A 119 -18.70 -1.25 12.12
N ASN A 120 -19.77 -1.73 12.76
CA ASN A 120 -20.88 -0.92 13.27
C ASN A 120 -20.40 0.24 14.14
#